data_AF-A0A3D0XEY9-F1
#
_entry.id   AF-A0A3D0XEY9-F1
#
_cell.length_a   1.000
_cell.length_b   1.000
_cell.length_c   1.000
_cell.angle_alpha   90.00
_cell.angle_beta   90.00
_cell.angle_gamma   90.00
#
_symmetry.space_group_name_H-M   'P 1'
#
loop_
_entity.id
_entity.type
_entity.pdbx_description
1 polymer ?
#
loop_
_entity_poly.entity_id
_entity_poly.type
_entity_poly.pdbx_seq_one_letter_code
_entity_poly.pdbx_strand_id
1 'polypeptide(L)'
;WCQKLVDNGLRTVDGNSAVVQMVGRGDAWIGLTDSDDLAVGLRQGLPLVSIPLNQELCPIVNSVGWVQGRDHGALVDSFVSFLKAPTTLQAMVEQSALVSQGPPPEDAPWLKPTWEPLLKDASTGLDQMKHFFMP
;
A
#
# COMPACT_ATOMS: atom_id res chain seq x y z
N TRP A 1 4.93 9.66 -17.81
CA TRP A 1 4.90 9.96 -16.37
C TRP A 1 6.17 9.46 -15.68
N CYS A 2 6.50 8.16 -15.68
CA CYS A 2 7.71 7.61 -15.01
C CYS A 2 9.03 8.29 -15.42
N GLN A 3 9.27 8.48 -16.72
CA GLN A 3 10.45 9.22 -17.20
C GLN A 3 10.56 10.61 -16.56
N LYS A 4 9.44 11.32 -16.35
CA LYS A 4 9.47 12.64 -15.72
C LYS A 4 9.82 12.57 -14.24
N LEU A 5 9.46 11.51 -13.52
CA LEU A 5 9.95 11.32 -12.15
C LEU A 5 11.47 11.13 -12.14
N VAL A 6 12.00 10.30 -13.04
CA VAL A 6 13.45 10.09 -13.19
C VAL A 6 14.16 11.40 -13.53
N ASP A 7 13.64 12.15 -14.52
CA ASP A 7 14.17 13.46 -14.92
C ASP A 7 14.21 14.47 -13.75
N ASN A 8 13.35 14.31 -12.73
CA ASN A 8 13.27 15.15 -11.54
C ASN A 8 14.09 14.62 -10.35
N GLY A 9 15.00 13.66 -10.57
CA GLY A 9 15.92 13.19 -9.53
C GLY A 9 15.29 12.23 -8.52
N LEU A 10 14.36 11.39 -8.98
CA LEU A 10 13.78 10.30 -8.18
C LEU A 10 14.88 9.47 -7.50
N ARG A 11 14.64 9.09 -6.25
CA ARG A 11 15.43 8.09 -5.52
C ARG A 11 14.55 6.90 -5.22
N THR A 12 14.99 5.71 -5.62
CA THR A 12 14.39 4.47 -5.14
C THR A 12 14.98 4.12 -3.78
N VAL A 13 14.14 3.63 -2.88
CA VAL A 13 14.52 3.29 -1.51
C VAL A 13 13.92 1.93 -1.14
N ASP A 14 14.47 1.32 -0.09
CA ASP A 14 14.06 -0.01 0.36
C ASP A 14 12.80 0.07 1.23
N GLY A 15 11.65 0.22 0.56
CA GLY A 15 10.32 0.15 1.16
C GLY A 15 9.71 1.49 1.58
N ASN A 16 8.41 1.43 1.87
CA ASN A 16 7.57 2.56 2.25
C ASN A 16 8.06 3.28 3.52
N SER A 17 8.41 2.54 4.57
CA SER A 17 8.89 3.16 5.81
C SER A 17 10.17 3.98 5.60
N ALA A 18 11.03 3.59 4.66
CA ALA A 18 12.22 4.36 4.31
C ALA A 18 11.85 5.72 3.66
N VAL A 19 10.82 5.74 2.80
CA VAL A 19 10.27 6.98 2.23
C VAL A 19 9.80 7.91 3.34
N VAL A 20 8.99 7.39 4.27
CA VAL A 20 8.42 8.14 5.40
C VAL A 20 9.52 8.77 6.26
N GLN A 21 10.57 8.01 6.59
CA GLN A 21 11.69 8.51 7.38
C GLN A 21 12.47 9.60 6.64
N MET A 22 12.76 9.42 5.36
CA MET A 22 13.50 10.41 4.57
C MET A 22 12.74 11.74 4.45
N VAL A 23 11.44 11.69 4.15
CA VAL A 23 10.62 12.91 4.09
C VAL A 23 10.50 13.54 5.47
N GLY A 24 10.24 12.74 6.51
CA GLY A 24 10.08 13.24 7.88
C GLY A 24 11.33 13.90 8.46
N ARG A 25 12.52 13.53 7.98
CA ARG A 25 13.80 14.14 8.35
C ARG A 25 14.19 15.34 7.48
N GLY A 26 13.45 15.57 6.38
CA GLY A 26 13.75 16.62 5.40
C GLY A 26 14.79 16.23 4.34
N ASP A 27 15.18 14.94 4.25
CA ASP A 27 16.13 14.43 3.25
C ASP A 27 15.52 14.37 1.82
N ALA A 28 14.18 14.42 1.74
CA ALA A 28 13.39 14.52 0.53
C ALA A 28 12.17 15.42 0.76
N TRP A 29 11.73 16.15 -0.27
CA TRP A 29 10.58 17.07 -0.16
C TRP A 29 9.23 16.35 -0.29
N ILE A 30 9.16 15.33 -1.13
CA ILE A 30 7.95 14.56 -1.44
C ILE A 30 8.35 13.09 -1.55
N GLY A 31 7.49 12.20 -1.06
CA GLY A 31 7.62 10.76 -1.18
C GLY A 31 6.29 10.10 -1.55
N LEU A 32 6.35 9.02 -2.30
CA LEU A 32 5.20 8.15 -2.59
C LEU A 32 5.31 6.92 -1.69
N THR A 33 4.31 6.68 -0.85
CA THR A 33 4.29 5.64 0.17
C THR A 33 2.85 5.21 0.47
N ASP A 34 2.69 4.03 1.05
CA ASP A 34 1.40 3.57 1.54
C ASP A 34 0.96 4.34 2.80
N SER A 35 -0.36 4.38 3.01
CA SER A 35 -1.01 5.23 4.02
C SER A 35 -0.80 4.76 5.46
N ASP A 36 -0.60 3.46 5.67
CA ASP A 36 -0.33 2.87 6.97
C ASP A 36 1.08 3.23 7.47
N ASP A 37 2.09 3.20 6.59
CA ASP A 37 3.44 3.70 6.88
C ASP A 37 3.44 5.19 7.24
N LEU A 38 2.65 6.01 6.53
CA LEU A 38 2.46 7.42 6.90
C LEU A 38 1.86 7.54 8.31
N ALA A 39 0.83 6.74 8.64
CA ALA A 39 0.21 6.74 9.96
C ALA A 39 1.21 6.34 11.07
N VAL A 40 2.10 5.38 10.80
CA VAL A 40 3.21 5.03 11.70
C VAL A 40 4.14 6.23 11.89
N GLY A 41 4.56 6.89 10.81
CA GLY A 41 5.44 8.06 10.88
C GLY A 41 4.83 9.23 11.67
N LEU A 42 3.55 9.51 11.49
CA LEU A 42 2.83 10.54 12.25
C LEU A 42 2.76 10.22 13.74
N ARG A 43 2.51 8.95 14.12
CA ARG A 43 2.53 8.53 15.54
C ARG A 43 3.91 8.62 16.18
N GLN A 44 4.97 8.49 15.38
CA GLN A 44 6.35 8.71 15.82
C GLN A 44 6.72 10.19 15.94
N GLY A 45 5.80 11.12 15.58
CA GLY A 45 6.02 12.55 15.68
C GLY A 45 6.80 13.15 14.52
N LEU A 46 6.90 12.45 13.38
CA LEU A 46 7.52 13.02 12.18
C LEU A 46 6.65 14.15 11.60
N PRO A 47 7.25 15.26 11.15
CA PRO A 47 6.55 16.43 10.59
C PRO A 47 6.07 16.16 9.15
N LEU A 48 5.11 15.26 9.00
CA LEU A 48 4.59 14.79 7.72
C LEU A 48 3.17 15.30 7.45
N VAL A 49 2.81 15.38 6.17
CA VAL A 49 1.45 15.65 5.72
C VAL A 49 1.15 14.81 4.48
N SER A 50 -0.08 14.31 4.37
CA SER A 50 -0.55 13.64 3.16
C SER A 50 -1.00 14.66 2.12
N ILE A 51 -0.65 14.41 0.86
CA ILE A 51 -1.17 15.16 -0.29
C ILE A 51 -2.32 14.34 -0.90
N PRO A 52 -3.56 14.85 -0.93
CA PRO A 52 -4.68 14.12 -1.51
C PRO A 52 -4.48 13.84 -3.01
N LEU A 53 -4.50 12.56 -3.39
CA LEU A 53 -4.44 12.11 -4.79
C LEU A 53 -5.86 11.81 -5.29
N ASN A 54 -6.70 12.83 -5.38
CA ASN A 54 -8.07 12.66 -5.89
C ASN A 54 -8.03 12.12 -7.33
N GLN A 55 -8.87 11.13 -7.62
CA GLN A 55 -8.99 10.41 -8.90
C GLN A 55 -7.76 9.60 -9.32
N GLU A 56 -6.64 9.71 -8.59
CA GLU A 56 -5.38 9.00 -8.88
C GLU A 56 -5.01 8.00 -7.77
N LEU A 57 -5.58 8.13 -6.59
CA LEU A 57 -5.36 7.18 -5.48
C LEU A 57 -5.94 5.81 -5.86
N CYS A 58 -5.10 4.79 -5.80
CA CYS A 58 -5.49 3.40 -5.93
C CYS A 58 -5.61 2.77 -4.53
N PRO A 59 -6.82 2.44 -4.03
CA PRO A 59 -6.94 1.81 -2.73
C PRO A 59 -6.43 0.36 -2.80
N ILE A 60 -5.45 0.04 -1.97
CA ILE A 60 -4.90 -1.32 -1.87
C ILE A 60 -5.58 -2.03 -0.70
N VAL A 61 -6.35 -3.08 -1.03
CA VAL A 61 -6.98 -3.93 -0.01
C VAL A 61 -6.04 -5.04 0.42
N ASN A 62 -5.79 -5.13 1.73
CA ASN A 62 -5.05 -6.26 2.28
C ASN A 62 -5.81 -7.56 2.01
N SER A 63 -5.06 -8.57 1.55
CA SER A 63 -5.59 -9.83 1.07
C SER A 63 -4.95 -11.00 1.79
N VAL A 64 -5.72 -12.06 2.04
CA VAL A 64 -5.21 -13.35 2.54
C VAL A 64 -5.27 -14.37 1.41
N GLY A 65 -4.13 -15.00 1.12
CA GLY A 65 -4.00 -16.03 0.11
C GLY A 65 -3.63 -17.38 0.72
N TRP A 66 -4.17 -18.46 0.17
CA TRP A 66 -3.78 -19.84 0.51
C TRP A 66 -3.06 -20.48 -0.69
N VAL A 67 -1.96 -21.16 -0.42
CA VAL A 67 -1.20 -21.90 -1.43
C VAL A 67 -1.83 -23.28 -1.67
N GLN A 68 -2.27 -23.52 -2.90
CA GLN A 68 -2.89 -24.77 -3.31
C GLN A 68 -1.98 -26.00 -3.05
N GLY A 69 -2.60 -27.15 -2.75
CA GLY A 69 -1.90 -28.44 -2.62
C GLY A 69 -1.40 -28.79 -1.22
N ARG A 70 -1.72 -27.99 -0.20
CA ARG A 70 -1.46 -28.31 1.21
C ARG A 70 -2.79 -28.54 1.94
N ASP A 71 -2.94 -29.71 2.57
CA ASP A 71 -4.16 -30.09 3.28
C ASP A 71 -4.16 -29.60 4.72
N HIS A 72 -4.75 -28.42 4.94
CA HIS A 72 -4.94 -27.82 6.26
C HIS A 72 -6.29 -27.10 6.36
N GLY A 73 -7.34 -27.59 5.70
CA GLY A 73 -8.61 -26.86 5.48
C GLY A 73 -9.18 -26.18 6.74
N ALA A 74 -9.33 -26.93 7.83
CA ALA A 74 -9.87 -26.40 9.08
C ALA A 74 -9.00 -25.28 9.71
N LEU A 75 -7.67 -25.34 9.56
CA LEU A 75 -6.76 -24.30 10.04
C LEU A 75 -6.83 -23.04 9.18
N VAL A 76 -6.96 -23.21 7.86
CA VAL A 76 -7.13 -22.09 6.92
C VAL A 76 -8.41 -21.33 7.24
N ASP A 77 -9.53 -22.05 7.40
CA ASP A 77 -10.82 -21.44 7.73
C ASP A 77 -10.78 -20.72 9.08
N SER A 78 -10.14 -21.34 10.08
CA SER A 78 -9.95 -20.74 11.40
C SER A 78 -9.12 -19.46 11.33
N PHE A 79 -8.01 -19.47 10.58
CA PHE A 79 -7.15 -18.31 10.41
C PHE A 79 -7.83 -17.17 9.65
N VAL A 80 -8.53 -17.47 8.55
CA VAL A 80 -9.31 -16.48 7.80
C VAL A 80 -10.41 -15.89 8.67
N SER A 81 -11.10 -16.71 9.46
CA SER A 81 -12.12 -16.26 10.41
C SER A 81 -11.53 -15.35 11.49
N PHE A 82 -10.36 -15.70 12.02
CA PHE A 82 -9.64 -14.89 12.99
C PHE A 82 -9.26 -13.52 12.42
N LEU A 83 -8.69 -13.46 11.22
CA LEU A 83 -8.30 -12.20 10.57
C LEU A 83 -9.50 -11.29 10.28
N LYS A 84 -10.66 -11.87 9.97
CA LYS A 84 -11.90 -11.13 9.67
C LYS A 84 -12.72 -10.75 10.92
N ALA A 85 -12.33 -11.22 12.10
CA ALA A 85 -13.06 -10.91 13.33
C ALA A 85 -12.98 -9.39 13.62
N PRO A 86 -14.08 -8.74 14.01
CA PRO A 86 -14.09 -7.29 14.29
C PRO A 86 -13.03 -6.86 15.31
N THR A 87 -12.80 -7.67 16.34
CA THR A 87 -11.77 -7.41 17.37
C THR A 87 -10.35 -7.45 16.79
N THR A 88 -10.08 -8.36 15.85
CA THR A 88 -8.78 -8.45 15.17
C THR A 88 -8.57 -7.27 14.24
N LEU A 89 -9.58 -6.93 13.43
CA LEU A 89 -9.52 -5.77 12.53
C LEU A 89 -9.36 -4.46 13.31
N GLN A 90 -10.06 -4.32 14.44
CA GLN A 90 -9.90 -3.18 15.34
C GLN A 90 -8.48 -3.10 15.88
N ALA A 91 -7.94 -4.20 16.41
CA ALA A 91 -6.57 -4.24 16.91
C ALA A 91 -5.56 -3.87 15.80
N MET A 92 -5.76 -4.33 14.57
CA MET A 92 -4.92 -3.96 13.43
C MET A 92 -4.99 -2.46 13.11
N VAL A 93 -6.17 -1.84 13.18
CA VAL A 93 -6.30 -0.38 13.00
C VAL A 93 -5.61 0.38 14.14
N GLU A 94 -5.79 -0.06 15.38
CA GLU A 94 -5.13 0.56 16.55
C GLU A 94 -3.60 0.51 16.45
N GLN A 95 -3.06 -0.58 15.87
CA GLN A 95 -1.63 -0.72 15.58
C GLN A 95 -1.19 -0.10 14.24
N SER A 96 -2.09 0.54 13.49
CA SER A 96 -1.91 0.99 12.08
C SER A 96 -1.28 -0.04 11.15
N ALA A 97 -1.65 -1.31 11.32
CA ALA A 97 -1.52 -2.30 10.27
C ALA A 97 -2.66 -2.19 9.23
N LEU A 98 -3.73 -1.47 9.58
CA LEU A 98 -4.83 -1.11 8.69
C LEU A 98 -5.21 0.35 8.92
N VAL A 99 -5.72 1.00 7.88
CA VAL A 99 -6.30 2.36 7.98
C VAL A 99 -7.78 2.31 8.39
N SER A 100 -8.49 1.25 8.01
CA SER A 100 -9.89 1.02 8.36
C SER A 100 -10.20 -0.47 8.50
N GLN A 101 -11.26 -0.80 9.25
CA GLN A 101 -11.76 -2.18 9.36
C GLN A 101 -12.58 -2.60 8.14
N GLY A 102 -13.17 -1.64 7.44
CA GLY A 102 -14.04 -1.85 6.29
C GLY A 102 -13.34 -1.63 4.96
N PRO A 103 -14.00 -2.02 3.86
CA PRO A 103 -13.51 -1.73 2.50
C PRO A 103 -13.47 -0.22 2.21
N PRO A 104 -12.76 0.19 1.16
CA PRO A 104 -12.82 1.56 0.65
C PRO A 104 -14.27 2.03 0.44
N PRO A 105 -14.62 3.29 0.79
CA PRO A 105 -15.98 3.82 0.57
C PRO A 105 -16.36 3.81 -0.92
N GLU A 106 -17.60 3.45 -1.23
CA GLU A 106 -18.08 3.35 -2.63
C GLU A 106 -18.10 4.71 -3.35
N ASP A 107 -18.33 5.80 -2.61
CA ASP A 107 -18.39 7.18 -3.07
C ASP A 107 -17.04 7.90 -3.00
N ALA A 108 -15.97 7.21 -2.60
CA ALA A 108 -14.64 7.80 -2.53
C ALA A 108 -14.19 8.27 -3.93
N PRO A 109 -13.56 9.45 -4.04
CA PRO A 109 -13.07 10.01 -5.30
C PRO A 109 -11.74 9.35 -5.70
N TRP A 110 -11.65 8.02 -5.63
CA TRP A 110 -10.44 7.23 -5.87
C TRP A 110 -10.61 6.37 -7.12
N LEU A 111 -9.51 5.81 -7.61
CA LEU A 111 -9.54 4.78 -8.64
C LEU A 111 -10.31 3.56 -8.13
N LYS A 112 -11.07 2.94 -9.04
CA LYS A 112 -11.80 1.69 -8.80
C LYS A 112 -11.18 0.59 -9.67
N PRO A 113 -9.95 0.13 -9.34
CA PRO A 113 -9.29 -0.88 -10.14
C PRO A 113 -10.09 -2.19 -10.13
N THR A 114 -10.16 -2.85 -11.28
CA THR A 114 -10.58 -4.25 -11.35
C THR A 114 -9.36 -5.14 -11.52
N TRP A 115 -9.36 -6.29 -10.85
CA TRP A 115 -8.19 -7.18 -10.84
C TRP A 115 -7.89 -7.77 -12.22
N GLU A 116 -8.91 -8.09 -13.02
CA GLU A 116 -8.74 -8.73 -14.32
C GLU A 116 -7.82 -7.94 -15.29
N PRO A 117 -8.06 -6.64 -15.58
CA PRO A 117 -7.16 -5.88 -16.44
C PRO A 117 -5.80 -5.63 -15.77
N LEU A 118 -5.75 -5.39 -14.46
CA LEU A 118 -4.49 -5.20 -13.75
C LEU A 118 -3.58 -6.43 -13.85
N LEU A 119 -4.15 -7.63 -13.67
CA LEU A 119 -3.42 -8.89 -13.77
C LEU A 119 -3.00 -9.19 -15.21
N LYS A 120 -3.85 -8.86 -16.19
CA LYS A 120 -3.54 -9.03 -17.61
C LYS A 120 -2.32 -8.20 -18.03
N ASP A 121 -2.20 -6.98 -17.52
CA ASP A 121 -1.14 -6.05 -17.90
C ASP A 121 0.04 -6.01 -16.89
N ALA A 122 -0.03 -6.81 -15.81
CA ALA A 122 0.91 -6.76 -14.69
C ALA A 122 2.37 -6.99 -15.11
N SER A 123 2.64 -7.94 -16.00
CA SER A 123 4.01 -8.22 -16.47
C SER A 123 4.56 -7.03 -17.26
N THR A 124 3.79 -6.52 -18.22
CA THR A 124 4.16 -5.35 -19.02
C THR A 124 4.40 -4.13 -18.13
N GLY A 125 3.51 -3.87 -17.16
CA GLY A 125 3.66 -2.79 -16.20
C GLY A 125 4.93 -2.95 -15.35
N LEU A 126 5.21 -4.16 -14.85
CA LEU A 126 6.40 -4.45 -14.06
C LEU A 126 7.69 -4.23 -14.87
N ASP A 127 7.73 -4.67 -16.13
CA ASP A 127 8.89 -4.50 -17.00
C ASP A 127 9.15 -3.01 -17.30
N GLN A 128 8.08 -2.23 -17.50
CA GLN A 128 8.18 -0.78 -17.60
C GLN A 128 8.72 -0.14 -16.31
N MET A 129 8.23 -0.56 -15.14
CA MET A 129 8.72 -0.02 -13.87
C MET A 129 10.21 -0.34 -13.66
N LYS A 130 10.64 -1.58 -13.95
CA LYS A 130 12.05 -1.97 -13.87
C LYS A 130 12.92 -1.14 -14.82
N HIS A 131 12.46 -0.93 -16.05
CA HIS A 131 13.18 -0.11 -17.03
C HIS A 131 13.47 1.31 -16.53
N PHE A 132 12.51 1.95 -15.83
CA PHE A 132 12.70 3.32 -15.32
C PHE A 132 13.40 3.39 -13.97
N PHE A 133 13.21 2.41 -13.09
CA PHE A 133 13.54 2.53 -11.66
C PHE A 133 14.58 1.52 -11.16
N MET A 134 14.95 0.54 -11.97
CA MET A 134 15.97 -0.47 -11.66
C MET A 134 16.97 -0.64 -12.81
N PRO A 135 17.68 0.42 -13.24
CA PRO A 135 18.69 0.33 -14.29
C PRO A 135 19.96 -0.45 -13.85
#